data_AF-A0A8T0A2D4-F1
#
_entry.id   AF-A0A8T0A2D4-F1
#
_cell.length_a   1.000
_cell.length_b   1.000
_cell.length_c   1.000
_cell.angle_alpha   90.00
_cell.angle_beta   90.00
_cell.angle_gamma   90.00
#
_symmetry.space_group_name_H-M   'P 1'
#
loop_
_entity.id
_entity.type
_entity.pdbx_description
1 polymer ?
#
loop_
_entity_poly.entity_id
_entity_poly.type
_entity_poly.pdbx_seq_one_letter_code
_entity_poly.pdbx_strand_id
1 'polypeptide(L)'
;QNKPTLQIIKCGQYCFQILCLFISVYSNNSQLISDMLLNFVHDFCNQINSDNSESVFSSKNLLFGGSSVYFSILRALSSHNFGQKLIEQTGLGQRFFDLLLNESASPELIKLSIVSFNYFPLKYFENNNNKYSSRILLEHLLISSKNINIRKWCTRFIGSFFTLNQYYFSFKKNFEWSWPLKLLFRQLSDPSPKVVNVAIRLLIKHLYFCPLNVRNEIREQIKLTKLETLGDAGILLEVFLFDEDLDTINEEKEINLLLEIALNSLNKWNEYFYIQYYEIITEKIRRSMLNNCGGNGGFCYKRSKNGDFARSSGQLLESSQNYRKERVFPPPHLYGHLARSKKGQNLLFNCNIITNLECIIYNFLQNGIICNDSKNQKVKGALFALAQIIANLPISFPFSFNKYTNLLIECVLQQNNINNNNLPWLTIKGCAIWAINIAASTQNIIVIKTLFEAGWEFGESFNNNIGKYINFDFVPLNKFYFFNFQNYNKKFKRRNELIKIKRSFYMKNNKKLK
;
A
#
# COMPACT_ATOMS: atom_id res chain seq x y z
N GLN A 1 -29.87 10.98 14.33
CA GLN A 1 -30.18 10.30 15.61
C GLN A 1 -29.26 9.08 15.89
N ASN A 2 -27.98 9.07 15.47
CA ASN A 2 -27.09 7.89 15.58
C ASN A 2 -26.03 7.99 16.70
N LYS A 3 -26.24 8.81 17.73
CA LYS A 3 -25.32 8.95 18.86
C LYS A 3 -25.40 7.85 19.95
N PRO A 4 -26.55 7.21 20.25
CA PRO A 4 -26.62 6.26 21.36
C PRO A 4 -25.91 4.93 21.08
N THR A 5 -25.90 4.46 19.82
CA THR A 5 -25.20 3.22 19.44
C THR A 5 -23.69 3.30 19.63
N LEU A 6 -23.07 4.46 19.34
CA LEU A 6 -21.62 4.63 19.49
C LEU A 6 -21.19 4.71 20.96
N GLN A 7 -22.06 5.21 21.85
CA GLN A 7 -21.83 5.21 23.29
C GLN A 7 -22.02 3.81 23.88
N ILE A 8 -23.03 3.05 23.44
CA ILE A 8 -23.23 1.65 23.84
C ILE A 8 -22.06 0.78 23.37
N ILE A 9 -21.55 0.99 22.16
CA ILE A 9 -20.36 0.29 21.63
C ILE A 9 -19.11 0.64 22.46
N LYS A 10 -18.92 1.92 22.81
CA LYS A 10 -17.80 2.33 23.68
C LYS A 10 -17.93 1.76 25.09
N CYS A 11 -19.11 1.80 25.69
CA CYS A 11 -19.38 1.19 27.00
C CYS A 11 -19.18 -0.33 26.97
N GLY A 12 -19.64 -1.02 25.92
CA GLY A 12 -19.36 -2.44 25.71
C GLY A 12 -17.87 -2.73 25.57
N GLN A 13 -17.12 -1.88 24.85
CA GLN A 13 -15.66 -1.97 24.75
C GLN A 13 -14.95 -1.74 26.09
N TYR A 14 -15.43 -0.82 26.92
CA TYR A 14 -14.87 -0.57 28.26
C TYR A 14 -15.22 -1.68 29.25
N CYS A 15 -16.47 -2.14 29.31
CA CYS A 15 -16.88 -3.30 30.11
C CYS A 15 -16.13 -4.56 29.70
N PHE A 16 -15.82 -4.69 28.41
CA PHE A 16 -15.04 -5.80 27.88
C PHE A 16 -13.54 -5.66 28.11
N GLN A 17 -12.96 -4.46 28.04
CA GLN A 17 -11.58 -4.24 28.49
C GLN A 17 -11.41 -4.63 29.96
N ILE A 18 -12.42 -4.36 30.78
CA ILE A 18 -12.49 -4.84 32.16
C ILE A 18 -12.58 -6.37 32.19
N LEU A 19 -13.43 -7.00 31.39
CA LEU A 19 -13.55 -8.47 31.29
C LEU A 19 -12.24 -9.13 30.81
N CYS A 20 -11.50 -8.52 29.88
CA CYS A 20 -10.18 -8.95 29.42
C CYS A 20 -9.09 -8.75 30.48
N LEU A 21 -9.12 -7.65 31.23
CA LEU A 21 -8.26 -7.45 32.39
C LEU A 21 -8.53 -8.53 33.45
N PHE A 22 -9.80 -8.87 33.69
CA PHE A 22 -10.19 -9.99 34.55
C PHE A 22 -9.68 -11.34 34.02
N ILE A 23 -9.81 -11.63 32.72
CA ILE A 23 -9.26 -12.85 32.10
C ILE A 23 -7.73 -12.89 32.25
N SER A 24 -7.03 -11.76 32.12
CA SER A 24 -5.57 -11.70 32.25
C SER A 24 -5.05 -11.84 33.68
N VAL A 25 -5.85 -11.47 34.68
CA VAL A 25 -5.48 -11.48 36.11
C VAL A 25 -5.94 -12.75 36.82
N TYR A 26 -7.06 -13.37 36.42
CA TYR A 26 -7.69 -14.48 37.13
C TYR A 26 -7.66 -15.83 36.40
N SER A 27 -6.87 -15.98 35.33
CA SER A 27 -6.88 -17.17 34.45
C SER A 27 -6.58 -18.52 35.11
N ASN A 28 -6.25 -18.57 36.41
CA ASN A 28 -5.95 -19.82 37.10
C ASN A 28 -6.91 -20.18 38.25
N ASN A 29 -7.74 -19.28 38.81
CA ASN A 29 -8.35 -19.54 40.14
C ASN A 29 -9.86 -19.29 40.33
N SER A 30 -10.66 -18.89 39.34
CA SER A 30 -12.11 -18.66 39.54
C SER A 30 -12.98 -19.48 38.59
N GLN A 31 -13.48 -20.63 39.06
CA GLN A 31 -14.45 -21.49 38.33
C GLN A 31 -15.65 -20.68 37.79
N LEU A 32 -16.16 -19.73 38.56
CA LEU A 32 -17.26 -18.85 38.15
C LEU A 32 -17.02 -18.10 36.83
N ILE A 33 -15.80 -17.60 36.59
CA ILE A 33 -15.47 -16.87 35.35
C ILE A 33 -15.40 -17.84 34.17
N SER A 34 -14.85 -19.04 34.38
CA SER A 34 -14.83 -20.12 33.38
C SER A 34 -16.25 -20.49 32.95
N ASP A 35 -17.16 -20.67 33.91
CA ASP A 35 -18.55 -21.06 33.65
C ASP A 35 -19.34 -19.96 32.92
N MET A 36 -19.14 -18.69 33.31
CA MET A 36 -19.74 -17.56 32.58
C MET A 36 -19.26 -17.47 31.13
N LEU A 37 -17.97 -17.72 30.89
CA LEU A 37 -17.40 -17.70 29.54
C LEU A 37 -17.85 -18.90 28.71
N LEU A 38 -17.93 -20.09 29.31
CA LEU A 38 -18.52 -21.27 28.67
C LEU A 38 -19.97 -21.02 28.26
N ASN A 39 -20.79 -20.51 29.17
CA ASN A 39 -22.19 -20.16 28.90
C ASN A 39 -22.30 -19.14 27.76
N PHE A 40 -21.47 -18.10 27.77
CA PHE A 40 -21.42 -17.13 26.67
C PHE A 40 -21.10 -17.80 25.32
N VAL A 41 -20.09 -18.69 25.27
CA VAL A 41 -19.71 -19.37 24.02
C VAL A 41 -20.81 -20.34 23.58
N HIS A 42 -21.48 -21.04 24.49
CA HIS A 42 -22.64 -21.88 24.19
C HIS A 42 -23.82 -21.07 23.67
N ASP A 43 -24.16 -19.94 24.27
CA ASP A 43 -25.21 -19.04 23.80
C ASP A 43 -24.89 -18.49 22.41
N PHE A 44 -23.64 -18.09 22.20
CA PHE A 44 -23.16 -17.63 20.89
C PHE A 44 -23.29 -18.73 19.83
N CYS A 45 -22.90 -19.96 20.17
CA CYS A 45 -23.06 -21.17 19.37
C CYS A 45 -24.54 -21.44 19.01
N ASN A 46 -25.47 -21.23 19.94
CA ASN A 46 -26.90 -21.44 19.72
C ASN A 46 -27.51 -20.36 18.82
N GLN A 47 -27.11 -19.11 19.02
CA GLN A 47 -27.55 -17.97 18.19
C GLN A 47 -27.03 -18.04 16.75
N ILE A 48 -25.87 -18.68 16.52
CA ILE A 48 -25.35 -18.92 15.18
C ILE A 48 -26.21 -19.91 14.39
N ASN A 49 -26.74 -20.94 15.06
CA ASN A 49 -27.54 -21.99 14.44
C ASN A 49 -29.03 -21.65 14.37
N SER A 50 -29.47 -20.55 14.99
CA SER A 50 -30.88 -20.18 14.98
C SER A 50 -31.27 -19.55 13.64
N ASP A 51 -32.02 -20.30 12.82
CA ASP A 51 -32.64 -19.83 11.58
C ASP A 51 -33.82 -18.87 11.81
N ASN A 52 -34.15 -18.59 13.06
CA ASN A 52 -35.24 -17.70 13.44
C ASN A 52 -34.96 -16.27 12.97
N SER A 53 -35.93 -15.63 12.34
CA SER A 53 -35.83 -14.23 11.87
C SER A 53 -35.58 -13.20 12.99
N GLU A 54 -35.89 -13.58 14.23
CA GLU A 54 -35.67 -12.80 15.45
C GLU A 54 -34.30 -13.04 16.11
N SER A 55 -33.46 -13.91 15.54
CA SER A 55 -32.13 -14.21 16.09
C SER A 55 -31.25 -12.96 16.15
N VAL A 56 -30.31 -12.96 17.12
CA VAL A 56 -29.35 -11.86 17.32
C VAL A 56 -28.46 -11.68 16.08
N PHE A 57 -28.24 -12.76 15.31
CA PHE A 57 -27.43 -12.80 14.10
C PHE A 57 -28.24 -12.80 12.79
N SER A 58 -29.52 -12.42 12.84
CA SER A 58 -30.29 -12.17 11.62
C SER A 58 -29.68 -11.01 10.82
N SER A 59 -29.84 -11.03 9.50
CA SER A 59 -29.24 -10.02 8.59
C SER A 59 -29.64 -8.57 8.94
N LYS A 60 -30.86 -8.37 9.48
CA LYS A 60 -31.33 -7.07 9.96
C LYS A 60 -30.64 -6.64 11.26
N ASN A 61 -30.47 -7.55 12.21
CA ASN A 61 -29.87 -7.29 13.52
C ASN A 61 -28.34 -7.18 13.47
N LEU A 62 -27.70 -7.77 12.46
CA LEU A 62 -26.25 -7.62 12.22
C LEU A 62 -25.85 -6.19 11.84
N LEU A 63 -26.70 -5.45 11.13
CA LEU A 63 -26.39 -4.11 10.64
C LEU A 63 -26.81 -2.99 11.62
N PHE A 64 -27.87 -3.21 12.40
CA PHE A 64 -28.48 -2.18 13.24
C PHE A 64 -28.50 -2.51 14.74
N GLY A 65 -28.20 -3.76 15.11
CA GLY A 65 -28.18 -4.23 16.51
C GLY A 65 -26.80 -4.18 17.17
N GLY A 66 -26.76 -4.50 18.47
CA GLY A 66 -25.51 -4.64 19.26
C GLY A 66 -24.71 -5.92 19.01
N SER A 67 -25.07 -6.69 17.98
CA SER A 67 -24.45 -7.98 17.60
C SER A 67 -22.94 -7.87 17.36
N SER A 68 -22.43 -6.72 16.89
CA SER A 68 -21.00 -6.47 16.72
C SER A 68 -20.19 -6.59 18.03
N VAL A 69 -20.84 -6.40 19.18
CA VAL A 69 -20.21 -6.55 20.50
C VAL A 69 -19.92 -8.02 20.79
N TYR A 70 -20.82 -8.96 20.43
CA TYR A 70 -20.58 -10.40 20.58
C TYR A 70 -19.34 -10.86 19.81
N PHE A 71 -19.21 -10.42 18.56
CA PHE A 71 -18.02 -10.68 17.73
C PHE A 71 -16.75 -10.02 18.28
N SER A 72 -16.86 -8.85 18.89
CA SER A 72 -15.74 -8.19 19.58
C SER A 72 -15.32 -8.97 20.83
N ILE A 73 -16.29 -9.56 21.57
CA ILE A 73 -16.04 -10.43 22.72
C ILE A 73 -15.29 -11.69 22.30
N LEU A 74 -15.80 -12.35 21.24
CA LEU A 74 -15.13 -13.50 20.65
C LEU A 74 -13.69 -13.18 20.19
N ARG A 75 -13.46 -11.95 19.70
CA ARG A 75 -12.13 -11.50 19.29
C ARG A 75 -11.11 -11.47 20.42
N ALA A 76 -11.42 -10.91 21.59
CA ALA A 76 -10.43 -11.00 22.66
C ALA A 76 -10.37 -12.37 23.31
N LEU A 77 -11.47 -13.14 23.35
CA LEU A 77 -11.42 -14.54 23.79
C LEU A 77 -10.44 -15.34 22.93
N SER A 78 -10.53 -15.24 21.59
CA SER A 78 -9.61 -15.91 20.67
C SER A 78 -8.17 -15.40 20.75
N SER A 79 -7.92 -14.25 21.39
CA SER A 79 -6.57 -13.73 21.62
C SER A 79 -5.88 -14.32 22.85
N HIS A 80 -6.63 -14.95 23.76
CA HIS A 80 -6.12 -15.58 24.97
C HIS A 80 -6.10 -17.12 24.85
N ASN A 81 -5.10 -17.77 25.43
CA ASN A 81 -4.97 -19.23 25.42
C ASN A 81 -6.19 -19.95 26.00
N PHE A 82 -6.66 -19.50 27.17
CA PHE A 82 -7.84 -20.07 27.81
C PHE A 82 -9.08 -19.97 26.90
N GLY A 83 -9.29 -18.81 26.26
CA GLY A 83 -10.39 -18.62 25.33
C GLY A 83 -10.28 -19.48 24.06
N GLN A 84 -9.07 -19.73 23.55
CA GLN A 84 -8.88 -20.66 22.43
C GLN A 84 -9.27 -22.09 22.81
N LYS A 85 -8.87 -22.58 23.99
CA LYS A 85 -9.29 -23.89 24.49
C LYS A 85 -10.80 -23.99 24.63
N LEU A 86 -11.46 -22.95 25.13
CA LEU A 86 -12.93 -22.91 25.22
C LEU A 86 -13.61 -22.96 23.84
N ILE A 87 -13.08 -22.23 22.86
CA ILE A 87 -13.60 -22.22 21.48
C ILE A 87 -13.46 -23.62 20.85
N GLU A 88 -12.37 -24.34 21.14
CA GLU A 88 -12.14 -25.70 20.67
C GLU A 88 -13.09 -26.70 21.37
N GLN A 89 -13.21 -26.63 22.69
CA GLN A 89 -14.08 -27.52 23.49
C GLN A 89 -15.56 -27.40 23.13
N THR A 90 -16.02 -26.19 22.81
CA THR A 90 -17.43 -25.92 22.45
C THR A 90 -17.75 -26.25 20.99
N GLY A 91 -16.75 -26.62 20.18
CA GLY A 91 -16.93 -26.90 18.75
C GLY A 91 -17.29 -25.66 17.92
N LEU A 92 -17.13 -24.44 18.46
CA LEU A 92 -17.51 -23.21 17.77
C LEU A 92 -16.74 -23.05 16.45
N GLY A 93 -15.47 -23.45 16.39
CA GLY A 93 -14.69 -23.43 15.16
C GLY A 93 -15.28 -24.30 14.05
N GLN A 94 -15.82 -25.48 14.40
CA GLN A 94 -16.50 -26.37 13.46
C GLN A 94 -17.84 -25.79 13.00
N ARG A 95 -18.63 -25.20 13.91
CA ARG A 95 -19.87 -24.49 13.54
C ARG A 95 -19.62 -23.34 12.57
N PHE A 96 -18.53 -22.59 12.76
CA PHE A 96 -18.14 -21.60 11.76
C PHE A 96 -17.74 -22.26 10.44
N PHE A 97 -17.01 -23.38 10.45
CA PHE A 97 -16.71 -24.10 9.22
C PHE A 97 -17.99 -24.50 8.46
N ASP A 98 -19.00 -25.02 9.17
CA ASP A 98 -20.29 -25.40 8.62
C ASP A 98 -21.06 -24.17 8.08
N LEU A 99 -21.07 -23.05 8.81
CA LEU A 99 -21.61 -21.78 8.32
C LEU A 99 -20.95 -21.31 7.02
N LEU A 100 -19.65 -21.57 6.85
CA LEU A 100 -18.90 -21.15 5.67
C LEU A 100 -19.12 -22.07 4.47
N LEU A 101 -19.54 -23.32 4.71
CA LEU A 101 -20.00 -24.25 3.68
C LEU A 101 -21.43 -23.93 3.22
N ASN A 102 -22.26 -23.34 4.09
CA ASN A 102 -23.64 -23.01 3.79
C ASN A 102 -23.76 -21.83 2.82
N GLU A 103 -24.33 -22.08 1.63
CA GLU A 103 -24.51 -21.05 0.59
C GLU A 103 -25.54 -19.96 0.96
N SER A 104 -26.45 -20.27 1.87
CA SER A 104 -27.49 -19.36 2.38
C SER A 104 -26.98 -18.39 3.45
N ALA A 105 -25.76 -18.56 3.95
CA ALA A 105 -25.22 -17.71 5.01
C ALA A 105 -25.00 -16.27 4.53
N SER A 106 -25.37 -15.30 5.37
CA SER A 106 -25.19 -13.89 5.01
C SER A 106 -23.71 -13.52 4.90
N PRO A 107 -23.30 -12.79 3.84
CA PRO A 107 -21.89 -12.44 3.66
C PRO A 107 -21.38 -11.50 4.75
N GLU A 108 -22.25 -10.74 5.41
CA GLU A 108 -21.93 -9.89 6.57
C GLU A 108 -21.55 -10.73 7.78
N LEU A 109 -22.31 -11.78 8.08
CA LEU A 109 -22.01 -12.72 9.17
C LEU A 109 -20.64 -13.36 8.95
N ILE A 110 -20.39 -13.88 7.75
CA ILE A 110 -19.11 -14.48 7.37
C ILE A 110 -17.94 -13.50 7.61
N LYS A 111 -18.06 -12.25 7.17
CA LYS A 111 -17.01 -11.23 7.38
C LYS A 111 -16.76 -10.95 8.87
N LEU A 112 -17.81 -10.84 9.67
CA LEU A 112 -17.71 -10.59 11.11
C LEU A 112 -17.05 -11.76 11.83
N SER A 113 -17.44 -13.00 11.49
CA SER A 113 -16.83 -14.23 12.02
C SER A 113 -15.32 -14.26 11.80
N ILE A 114 -14.88 -14.00 10.57
CA ILE A 114 -13.46 -13.98 10.19
C ILE A 114 -12.68 -12.91 10.96
N VAL A 115 -13.22 -11.69 11.05
CA VAL A 115 -12.56 -10.60 11.79
C VAL A 115 -12.48 -10.88 13.30
N SER A 116 -13.31 -11.78 13.81
CA SER A 116 -13.39 -12.12 15.23
C SER A 116 -12.35 -13.14 15.67
N PHE A 117 -11.55 -13.70 14.76
CA PHE A 117 -10.50 -14.62 15.15
C PHE A 117 -9.12 -13.96 15.21
N ASN A 118 -8.29 -14.43 16.14
CA ASN A 118 -6.86 -14.16 16.12
C ASN A 118 -6.11 -15.16 15.22
N TYR A 119 -5.30 -14.64 14.30
CA TYR A 119 -4.50 -15.40 13.34
C TYR A 119 -3.02 -15.49 13.72
N PHE A 120 -2.60 -14.72 14.72
CA PHE A 120 -1.22 -14.61 15.20
C PHE A 120 -1.19 -14.66 16.74
N PRO A 121 -1.50 -15.80 17.37
CA PRO A 121 -1.39 -15.93 18.82
C PRO A 121 0.08 -15.91 19.28
N LEU A 122 0.27 -15.68 20.57
CA LEU A 122 1.60 -15.57 21.20
C LEU A 122 2.36 -16.91 21.10
N LYS A 123 3.66 -16.83 20.78
CA LYS A 123 4.58 -17.96 20.46
C LYS A 123 4.73 -19.06 21.53
N TYR A 124 4.14 -18.92 22.71
CA TYR A 124 4.19 -19.94 23.77
C TYR A 124 3.47 -21.27 23.43
N PHE A 125 2.93 -21.42 22.21
CA PHE A 125 2.19 -22.59 21.72
C PHE A 125 2.90 -23.38 20.60
N GLU A 126 4.19 -23.14 20.36
CA GLU A 126 4.99 -23.87 19.35
C GLU A 126 5.10 -25.39 19.61
N ASN A 127 4.59 -25.91 20.72
CA ASN A 127 4.75 -27.32 21.08
C ASN A 127 3.87 -28.31 20.32
N ASN A 128 2.87 -27.88 19.55
CA ASN A 128 2.08 -28.80 18.75
C ASN A 128 2.02 -28.31 17.30
N ASN A 129 2.29 -29.22 16.36
CA ASN A 129 2.18 -29.07 14.90
C ASN A 129 0.77 -28.69 14.38
N ASN A 130 -0.11 -28.16 15.23
CA ASN A 130 -1.48 -27.80 14.90
C ASN A 130 -1.51 -26.40 14.31
N LYS A 131 -1.69 -26.33 12.99
CA LYS A 131 -2.10 -25.11 12.29
C LYS A 131 -3.31 -24.51 13.04
N TYR A 132 -3.23 -23.23 13.41
CA TYR A 132 -4.32 -22.55 14.10
C TYR A 132 -5.65 -22.74 13.34
N SER A 133 -6.69 -23.20 14.04
CA SER A 133 -8.03 -23.44 13.47
C SER A 133 -8.56 -22.20 12.73
N SER A 134 -8.26 -21.01 13.24
CA SER A 134 -8.56 -19.73 12.58
C SER A 134 -7.89 -19.58 11.21
N ARG A 135 -6.60 -19.95 11.07
CA ARG A 135 -5.89 -19.91 9.78
C ARG A 135 -6.52 -20.87 8.77
N ILE A 136 -6.91 -22.07 9.22
CA ILE A 136 -7.59 -23.07 8.38
C ILE A 136 -8.93 -22.51 7.87
N LEU A 137 -9.72 -21.86 8.73
CA LEU A 137 -10.99 -21.23 8.33
C LEU A 137 -10.80 -20.18 7.22
N LEU A 138 -9.80 -19.29 7.37
CA LEU A 138 -9.51 -18.29 6.34
C LEU A 138 -8.96 -18.92 5.05
N GLU A 139 -8.07 -19.91 5.17
CA GLU A 139 -7.53 -20.65 4.02
C GLU A 139 -8.63 -21.32 3.22
N HIS A 140 -9.55 -22.00 3.90
CA HIS A 140 -10.69 -22.65 3.28
C HIS A 140 -11.54 -21.63 2.51
N LEU A 141 -11.91 -20.51 3.14
CA LEU A 141 -12.70 -19.47 2.48
C LEU A 141 -12.04 -18.86 1.24
N LEU A 142 -10.73 -18.70 1.26
CA LEU A 142 -9.99 -18.17 0.12
C LEU A 142 -9.99 -19.14 -1.07
N ILE A 143 -10.17 -20.44 -0.83
CA ILE A 143 -10.08 -21.49 -1.87
C ILE A 143 -11.47 -21.98 -2.31
N SER A 144 -12.34 -22.34 -1.36
CA SER A 144 -13.57 -23.10 -1.62
C SER A 144 -14.85 -22.26 -1.64
N SER A 145 -14.83 -21.03 -1.12
CA SER A 145 -16.04 -20.18 -1.12
C SER A 145 -16.50 -19.90 -2.55
N LYS A 146 -17.70 -20.34 -2.93
CA LYS A 146 -18.29 -20.06 -4.25
C LYS A 146 -18.52 -18.55 -4.48
N ASN A 147 -18.77 -17.79 -3.42
CA ASN A 147 -19.04 -16.35 -3.50
C ASN A 147 -17.75 -15.54 -3.76
N ILE A 148 -17.64 -14.98 -4.96
CA ILE A 148 -16.51 -14.15 -5.41
C ILE A 148 -16.30 -12.93 -4.50
N ASN A 149 -17.38 -12.32 -4.00
CA ASN A 149 -17.28 -11.12 -3.16
C ASN A 149 -16.67 -11.43 -1.80
N ILE A 150 -16.93 -12.62 -1.26
CA ILE A 150 -16.32 -13.10 -0.01
C ILE A 150 -14.84 -13.36 -0.23
N ARG A 151 -14.46 -14.15 -1.26
CA ARG A 151 -13.04 -14.40 -1.57
C ARG A 151 -12.28 -13.11 -1.76
N LYS A 152 -12.79 -12.20 -2.60
CA LYS A 152 -12.21 -10.88 -2.83
C LYS A 152 -12.05 -10.06 -1.53
N TRP A 153 -13.04 -10.10 -0.65
CA TRP A 153 -12.97 -9.40 0.64
C TRP A 153 -11.94 -10.05 1.57
N CYS A 154 -11.88 -11.38 1.66
CA CYS A 154 -10.87 -12.13 2.41
C CYS A 154 -9.46 -11.80 1.91
N THR A 155 -9.25 -11.76 0.59
CA THR A 155 -7.96 -11.33 0.02
C THR A 155 -7.60 -9.91 0.45
N ARG A 156 -8.57 -8.98 0.46
CA ARG A 156 -8.34 -7.60 0.98
C ARG A 156 -8.04 -7.59 2.47
N PHE A 157 -8.71 -8.45 3.23
CA PHE A 157 -8.55 -8.58 4.67
C PHE A 157 -7.12 -9.01 5.04
N ILE A 158 -6.46 -9.88 4.27
CA ILE A 158 -5.03 -10.20 4.45
C ILE A 158 -4.17 -8.92 4.43
N GLY A 159 -4.49 -7.95 3.55
CA GLY A 159 -3.82 -6.65 3.49
C GLY A 159 -3.86 -5.85 4.80
N SER A 160 -4.88 -6.09 5.63
CA SER A 160 -4.98 -5.47 6.96
C SER A 160 -3.92 -5.99 7.91
N PHE A 161 -3.51 -7.27 7.81
CA PHE A 161 -2.48 -7.85 8.67
C PHE A 161 -1.13 -7.14 8.47
N PHE A 162 -0.71 -6.94 7.22
CA PHE A 162 0.52 -6.19 6.91
C PHE A 162 0.44 -4.73 7.36
N THR A 163 -0.72 -4.11 7.21
CA THR A 163 -0.92 -2.72 7.64
C THR A 163 -0.82 -2.60 9.16
N LEU A 164 -1.46 -3.51 9.91
CA LEU A 164 -1.37 -3.54 11.37
C LEU A 164 0.07 -3.76 11.85
N ASN A 165 0.82 -4.64 11.18
CA ASN A 165 2.24 -4.86 11.46
C ASN A 165 3.08 -3.59 11.28
N GLN A 166 2.78 -2.77 10.27
CA GLN A 166 3.53 -1.52 10.02
C GLN A 166 3.28 -0.45 11.10
N TYR A 167 2.07 -0.39 11.68
CA TYR A 167 1.67 0.69 12.59
C TYR A 167 1.67 0.32 14.08
N TYR A 168 1.58 -0.97 14.44
CA TYR A 168 1.45 -1.40 15.84
C TYR A 168 2.63 -2.25 16.31
N PHE A 169 3.39 -1.71 17.26
CA PHE A 169 4.62 -2.33 17.80
C PHE A 169 4.38 -3.70 18.46
N SER A 170 3.25 -3.88 19.15
CA SER A 170 2.86 -5.15 19.78
C SER A 170 2.63 -6.25 18.74
N PHE A 171 2.06 -5.92 17.58
CA PHE A 171 1.83 -6.86 16.48
C PHE A 171 3.14 -7.24 15.77
N LYS A 172 4.09 -6.29 15.72
CA LYS A 172 5.39 -6.47 15.04
C LYS A 172 6.25 -7.60 15.59
N LYS A 173 6.17 -7.90 16.89
CA LYS A 173 6.96 -8.96 17.53
C LYS A 173 6.52 -10.38 17.14
N ASN A 174 5.25 -10.56 16.78
CA ASN A 174 4.63 -11.88 16.56
C ASN A 174 4.15 -12.09 15.12
N PHE A 175 4.34 -11.13 14.23
CA PHE A 175 3.84 -11.23 12.87
C PHE A 175 4.71 -12.14 11.99
N GLU A 176 4.14 -13.25 11.58
CA GLU A 176 4.73 -14.16 10.60
C GLU A 176 4.39 -13.70 9.18
N TRP A 177 5.38 -13.16 8.45
CA TRP A 177 5.20 -12.65 7.09
C TRP A 177 4.89 -13.76 6.07
N SER A 178 5.44 -14.96 6.25
CA SER A 178 5.39 -16.05 5.28
C SER A 178 3.96 -16.54 5.02
N TRP A 179 3.19 -16.80 6.06
CA TRP A 179 1.81 -17.30 5.94
C TRP A 179 0.89 -16.39 5.10
N PRO A 180 0.68 -15.10 5.44
CA PRO A 180 -0.21 -14.24 4.67
C PRO A 180 0.29 -13.98 3.24
N LEU A 181 1.60 -14.00 3.01
CA LEU A 181 2.16 -13.89 1.66
C LEU A 181 1.88 -15.14 0.81
N LYS A 182 2.08 -16.34 1.37
CA LYS A 182 1.70 -17.60 0.70
C LYS A 182 0.22 -17.62 0.34
N LEU A 183 -0.65 -17.11 1.20
CA LEU A 183 -2.07 -16.96 0.88
C LEU A 183 -2.29 -16.04 -0.32
N LEU A 184 -1.62 -14.90 -0.38
CA LEU A 184 -1.71 -14.00 -1.53
C LEU A 184 -1.20 -14.65 -2.82
N PHE A 185 -0.10 -15.41 -2.77
CA PHE A 185 0.40 -16.16 -3.93
C PHE A 185 -0.60 -17.21 -4.41
N ARG A 186 -1.23 -17.97 -3.49
CA ARG A 186 -2.31 -18.91 -3.84
C ARG A 186 -3.48 -18.22 -4.53
N GLN A 187 -3.81 -16.98 -4.15
CA GLN A 187 -4.88 -16.19 -4.75
C GLN A 187 -4.57 -15.66 -6.15
N LEU A 188 -3.32 -15.78 -6.63
CA LEU A 188 -2.98 -15.50 -8.03
C LEU A 188 -3.60 -16.52 -8.99
N SER A 189 -3.88 -17.73 -8.50
CA SER A 189 -4.54 -18.80 -9.26
C SER A 189 -6.07 -18.80 -9.10
N ASP A 190 -6.68 -17.76 -8.50
CA ASP A 190 -8.13 -17.69 -8.36
C ASP A 190 -8.81 -17.58 -9.74
N PRO A 191 -9.93 -18.29 -9.99
CA PRO A 191 -10.64 -18.22 -11.28
C PRO A 191 -11.21 -16.83 -11.58
N SER A 192 -11.40 -15.97 -10.58
CA SER A 192 -11.90 -14.62 -10.76
C SER A 192 -10.77 -13.60 -10.90
N PRO A 193 -10.65 -12.88 -12.03
CA PRO A 193 -9.64 -11.83 -12.18
C PRO A 193 -9.85 -10.68 -11.18
N LYS A 194 -11.05 -10.53 -10.60
CA LYS A 194 -11.31 -9.53 -9.55
C LYS A 194 -10.57 -9.84 -8.24
N VAL A 195 -10.36 -11.12 -7.93
CA VAL A 195 -9.63 -11.61 -6.75
C VAL A 195 -8.12 -11.52 -7.02
N VAL A 196 -7.68 -12.04 -8.17
CA VAL A 196 -6.27 -11.97 -8.62
C VAL A 196 -5.76 -10.52 -8.61
N ASN A 197 -6.53 -9.57 -9.15
CA ASN A 197 -6.16 -8.15 -9.14
C ASN A 197 -6.06 -7.52 -7.73
N VAL A 198 -6.75 -8.06 -6.73
CA VAL A 198 -6.55 -7.65 -5.33
C VAL A 198 -5.24 -8.23 -4.80
N ALA A 199 -5.01 -9.54 -5.02
CA ALA A 199 -3.82 -10.22 -4.56
C ALA A 199 -2.54 -9.57 -5.09
N ILE A 200 -2.46 -9.31 -6.40
CA ILE A 200 -1.30 -8.66 -7.03
C ILE A 200 -1.05 -7.28 -6.43
N ARG A 201 -2.09 -6.46 -6.24
CA ARG A 201 -1.94 -5.12 -5.65
C ARG A 201 -1.40 -5.18 -4.23
N LEU A 202 -1.80 -6.18 -3.45
CA LEU A 202 -1.30 -6.37 -2.09
C LEU A 202 0.15 -6.88 -2.10
N LEU A 203 0.48 -7.84 -2.97
CA LEU A 203 1.85 -8.32 -3.14
C LEU A 203 2.80 -7.18 -3.53
N ILE A 204 2.52 -6.47 -4.62
CA ILE A 204 3.35 -5.33 -5.07
C ILE A 204 3.52 -4.27 -3.98
N LYS A 205 2.47 -4.01 -3.19
CA LYS A 205 2.50 -3.01 -2.12
C LYS A 205 3.34 -3.46 -0.91
N HIS A 206 3.28 -4.73 -0.54
CA HIS A 206 3.81 -5.21 0.74
C HIS A 206 5.13 -5.96 0.64
N LEU A 207 5.48 -6.53 -0.52
CA LEU A 207 6.75 -7.25 -0.73
C LEU A 207 7.97 -6.37 -0.46
N TYR A 208 7.91 -5.08 -0.79
CA TYR A 208 8.97 -4.11 -0.50
C TYR A 208 9.31 -4.00 1.00
N PHE A 209 8.33 -4.23 1.88
CA PHE A 209 8.52 -4.14 3.34
C PHE A 209 8.87 -5.50 3.97
N CYS A 210 9.02 -6.54 3.15
CA CYS A 210 9.29 -7.88 3.64
C CYS A 210 10.70 -7.96 4.27
N PRO A 211 10.84 -8.53 5.48
CA PRO A 211 12.14 -8.78 6.09
C PRO A 211 12.96 -9.78 5.26
N LEU A 212 14.28 -9.63 5.28
CA LEU A 212 15.24 -10.38 4.47
C LEU A 212 15.08 -11.91 4.59
N ASN A 213 14.87 -12.41 5.81
CA ASN A 213 14.73 -13.84 6.10
C ASN A 213 13.53 -14.50 5.39
N VAL A 214 12.48 -13.76 5.07
CA VAL A 214 11.29 -14.28 4.37
C VAL A 214 11.40 -14.09 2.86
N ARG A 215 12.27 -13.19 2.37
CA ARG A 215 12.41 -12.92 0.92
C ARG A 215 12.87 -14.12 0.12
N ASN A 216 13.76 -14.95 0.66
CA ASN A 216 14.22 -16.17 -0.03
C ASN A 216 13.05 -17.13 -0.30
N GLU A 217 12.19 -17.36 0.70
CA GLU A 217 11.00 -18.19 0.53
C GLU A 217 10.04 -17.62 -0.51
N ILE A 218 9.88 -16.29 -0.53
CA ILE A 218 9.05 -15.61 -1.52
C ILE A 218 9.66 -15.69 -2.91
N ARG A 219 10.98 -15.59 -3.04
CA ARG A 219 11.68 -15.71 -4.33
C ARG A 219 11.33 -17.03 -5.00
N GLU A 220 11.36 -18.12 -4.25
CA GLU A 220 10.93 -19.43 -4.75
C GLU A 220 9.46 -19.44 -5.18
N GLN A 221 8.56 -18.82 -4.40
CA GLN A 221 7.15 -18.68 -4.80
C GLN A 221 6.99 -17.88 -6.10
N ILE A 222 7.75 -16.81 -6.29
CA ILE A 222 7.72 -15.99 -7.50
C ILE A 222 8.20 -16.81 -8.70
N LYS A 223 9.32 -17.55 -8.58
CA LYS A 223 9.85 -18.45 -9.62
C LYS A 223 8.83 -19.51 -10.05
N LEU A 224 8.11 -20.09 -9.09
CA LEU A 224 7.09 -21.11 -9.36
C LEU A 224 5.80 -20.56 -9.97
N THR A 225 5.56 -19.25 -9.86
CA THR A 225 4.34 -18.61 -10.34
C THR A 225 4.44 -18.33 -11.84
N LYS A 226 3.40 -18.65 -12.62
CA LYS A 226 3.31 -18.31 -14.05
C LYS A 226 3.01 -16.82 -14.27
N LEU A 227 3.99 -15.96 -13.99
CA LEU A 227 3.84 -14.49 -14.00
C LEU A 227 3.40 -13.93 -15.36
N GLU A 228 3.79 -14.59 -16.45
CA GLU A 228 3.42 -14.17 -17.82
C GLU A 228 1.91 -14.09 -18.03
N THR A 229 1.14 -14.93 -17.34
CA THR A 229 -0.33 -14.93 -17.42
C THR A 229 -0.98 -13.71 -16.77
N LEU A 230 -0.23 -12.94 -15.96
CA LEU A 230 -0.71 -11.77 -15.21
C LEU A 230 -0.46 -10.44 -15.93
N GLY A 231 0.12 -10.46 -17.14
CA GLY A 231 0.43 -9.28 -17.95
C GLY A 231 1.42 -8.33 -17.27
N ASP A 232 1.24 -7.02 -17.44
CA ASP A 232 2.11 -5.97 -16.86
C ASP A 232 2.34 -6.11 -15.35
N ALA A 233 1.32 -6.59 -14.63
CA ALA A 233 1.39 -6.75 -13.19
C ALA A 233 2.27 -7.95 -12.79
N GLY A 234 2.38 -8.96 -13.66
CA GLY A 234 3.33 -10.06 -13.52
C GLY A 234 4.78 -9.58 -13.71
N ILE A 235 5.02 -8.75 -14.72
CA ILE A 235 6.34 -8.14 -14.97
C ILE A 235 6.79 -7.30 -13.76
N LEU A 236 5.86 -6.54 -13.14
CA LEU A 236 6.15 -5.80 -11.91
C LEU A 236 6.42 -6.70 -10.69
N LEU A 237 5.83 -7.89 -10.63
CA LEU A 237 6.10 -8.86 -9.56
C LEU A 237 7.45 -9.56 -9.76
N GLU A 238 7.84 -9.82 -11.00
CA GLU A 238 9.13 -10.44 -11.36
C GLU A 238 10.32 -9.61 -10.85
N VAL A 239 10.19 -8.28 -10.80
CA VAL A 239 11.21 -7.37 -10.28
C VAL A 239 11.70 -7.74 -8.87
N PHE A 240 10.84 -8.31 -8.02
CA PHE A 240 11.21 -8.71 -6.66
C PHE A 240 12.15 -9.94 -6.61
N LEU A 241 12.43 -10.59 -7.74
CA LEU A 241 13.50 -11.60 -7.83
C LEU A 241 14.89 -10.99 -7.66
N PHE A 242 15.05 -9.69 -7.96
CA PHE A 242 16.35 -9.04 -8.18
C PHE A 242 16.70 -7.95 -7.16
N ASP A 243 16.30 -8.08 -5.91
CA ASP A 243 16.56 -7.08 -4.86
C ASP A 243 17.99 -7.17 -4.28
N GLU A 244 18.27 -6.40 -3.21
CA GLU A 244 19.55 -6.37 -2.46
C GLU A 244 20.09 -7.76 -2.06
N ASP A 245 19.21 -8.74 -1.93
CA ASP A 245 19.54 -10.08 -1.46
C ASP A 245 20.18 -10.98 -2.51
N LEU A 246 20.24 -10.56 -3.77
CA LEU A 246 21.01 -11.24 -4.83
C LEU A 246 22.49 -11.45 -4.47
N ASP A 247 23.07 -10.53 -3.71
CA ASP A 247 24.47 -10.62 -3.28
C ASP A 247 24.67 -11.65 -2.16
N THR A 248 23.59 -12.05 -1.46
CA THR A 248 23.64 -13.00 -0.33
C THR A 248 23.51 -14.46 -0.74
N ILE A 249 23.17 -14.73 -2.00
CA ILE A 249 23.06 -16.08 -2.53
C ILE A 249 24.48 -16.62 -2.77
N ASN A 250 24.79 -17.78 -2.18
CA ASN A 250 26.10 -18.43 -2.32
C ASN A 250 26.12 -19.51 -3.41
N GLU A 251 24.95 -20.04 -3.81
CA GLU A 251 24.86 -21.10 -4.82
C GLU A 251 25.04 -20.54 -6.24
N GLU A 252 26.19 -20.82 -6.85
CA GLU A 252 26.53 -20.31 -8.18
C GLU A 252 25.50 -20.66 -9.26
N LYS A 253 24.93 -21.87 -9.23
CA LYS A 253 23.89 -22.28 -10.18
C LYS A 253 22.64 -21.43 -10.08
N GLU A 254 22.20 -21.14 -8.86
CA GLU A 254 21.00 -20.31 -8.63
C GLU A 254 21.24 -18.87 -9.08
N ILE A 255 22.42 -18.32 -8.74
CA ILE A 255 22.82 -16.96 -9.16
C ILE A 255 22.84 -16.86 -10.69
N ASN A 256 23.49 -17.81 -11.37
CA ASN A 256 23.60 -17.78 -12.83
C ASN A 256 22.22 -17.84 -13.50
N LEU A 257 21.32 -18.70 -13.00
CA LEU A 257 19.94 -18.74 -13.46
C LEU A 257 19.22 -17.39 -13.25
N LEU A 258 19.36 -16.79 -12.07
CA LEU A 258 18.75 -15.49 -11.78
C LEU A 258 19.31 -14.36 -12.66
N LEU A 259 20.61 -14.36 -12.94
CA LEU A 259 21.22 -13.37 -13.83
C LEU A 259 20.76 -13.57 -15.29
N GLU A 260 20.55 -14.81 -15.74
CA GLU A 260 19.97 -15.09 -17.05
C GLU A 260 18.52 -14.60 -17.16
N ILE A 261 17.69 -14.87 -16.14
CA ILE A 261 16.33 -14.34 -16.07
C ILE A 261 16.38 -12.79 -16.05
N ALA A 262 17.29 -12.19 -15.28
CA ALA A 262 17.46 -10.75 -15.22
C ALA A 262 17.83 -10.16 -16.59
N LEU A 263 18.72 -10.80 -17.35
CA LEU A 263 19.08 -10.38 -18.71
C LEU A 263 17.88 -10.43 -19.67
N ASN A 264 17.09 -11.49 -19.63
CA ASN A 264 15.86 -11.60 -20.43
C ASN A 264 14.84 -10.53 -20.04
N SER A 265 14.68 -10.30 -18.74
CA SER A 265 13.86 -9.21 -18.20
C SER A 265 14.37 -7.84 -18.65
N LEU A 266 15.69 -7.59 -18.62
CA LEU A 266 16.30 -6.35 -19.08
C LEU A 266 16.03 -6.08 -20.56
N ASN A 267 16.09 -7.10 -21.42
CA ASN A 267 15.76 -6.97 -22.84
C ASN A 267 14.30 -6.55 -23.03
N LYS A 268 13.35 -7.23 -22.36
CA LYS A 268 11.93 -6.86 -22.37
C LYS A 268 11.71 -5.42 -21.87
N TRP A 269 12.43 -5.05 -20.80
CA TRP A 269 12.33 -3.71 -20.22
C TRP A 269 12.88 -2.64 -21.14
N ASN A 270 14.02 -2.88 -21.80
CA ASN A 270 14.65 -1.97 -22.75
C ASN A 270 13.85 -1.79 -24.04
N GLU A 271 13.17 -2.84 -24.52
CA GLU A 271 12.40 -2.77 -25.77
C GLU A 271 11.13 -1.93 -25.62
N TYR A 272 10.33 -2.18 -24.57
CA TYR A 272 9.03 -1.53 -24.43
C TYR A 272 8.59 -1.21 -22.99
N PHE A 273 8.98 -2.00 -21.99
CA PHE A 273 8.32 -1.91 -20.68
C PHE A 273 8.64 -0.62 -19.92
N TYR A 274 9.80 0.02 -20.12
CA TYR A 274 10.08 1.31 -19.47
C TYR A 274 9.11 2.42 -19.93
N ILE A 275 8.58 2.33 -21.15
CA ILE A 275 7.53 3.22 -21.66
C ILE A 275 6.20 2.87 -21.00
N GLN A 276 5.87 1.58 -20.95
CA GLN A 276 4.65 1.08 -20.30
C GLN A 276 4.61 1.42 -18.80
N TYR A 277 5.76 1.41 -18.14
CA TYR A 277 5.93 1.79 -16.74
C TYR A 277 5.48 3.23 -16.48
N TYR A 278 5.82 4.16 -17.40
CA TYR A 278 5.31 5.53 -17.35
C TYR A 278 3.78 5.58 -17.48
N GLU A 279 3.18 4.77 -18.36
CA GLU A 279 1.72 4.70 -18.48
C GLU A 279 1.06 4.21 -17.19
N ILE A 280 1.64 3.20 -16.55
CA ILE A 280 1.17 2.67 -15.26
C ILE A 280 1.22 3.76 -14.17
N ILE A 281 2.32 4.52 -14.08
CA ILE A 281 2.45 5.63 -13.12
C ILE A 281 1.39 6.70 -13.42
N THR A 282 1.28 7.15 -14.67
CA THR A 282 0.34 8.21 -15.02
C THR A 282 -1.11 7.80 -14.80
N GLU A 283 -1.46 6.54 -15.04
CA GLU A 283 -2.78 6.00 -14.71
C GLU A 283 -3.04 5.97 -13.21
N LYS A 284 -2.05 5.59 -12.38
CA LYS A 284 -2.19 5.67 -10.92
C LYS A 284 -2.39 7.12 -10.44
N ILE A 285 -1.60 8.06 -10.96
CA ILE A 285 -1.71 9.49 -10.63
C ILE A 285 -3.08 10.02 -11.07
N ARG A 286 -3.48 9.75 -12.30
CA ARG A 286 -4.77 10.16 -12.87
C ARG A 286 -5.92 9.63 -12.03
N ARG A 287 -5.90 8.34 -11.67
CA ARG A 287 -6.92 7.73 -10.81
C ARG A 287 -6.99 8.38 -9.44
N SER A 288 -5.85 8.62 -8.78
CA SER A 288 -5.84 9.30 -7.48
C SER A 288 -6.41 10.73 -7.59
N MET A 289 -5.99 11.49 -8.60
CA MET A 289 -6.47 12.86 -8.81
C MET A 289 -7.97 12.91 -9.12
N LEU A 290 -8.46 12.05 -10.02
CA LEU A 290 -9.87 12.03 -10.43
C LEU A 290 -10.80 11.47 -9.34
N ASN A 291 -10.38 10.44 -8.59
CA ASN A 291 -11.16 9.90 -7.47
C ASN A 291 -11.34 10.94 -6.34
N ASN A 292 -10.41 11.90 -6.22
CA ASN A 292 -10.46 12.96 -5.22
C ASN A 292 -11.34 14.17 -5.62
N CYS A 293 -11.83 14.24 -6.87
CA CYS A 293 -12.68 15.33 -7.38
C CYS A 293 -14.19 15.12 -7.12
N GLY A 294 -14.54 14.34 -6.10
CA GLY A 294 -15.92 14.04 -5.70
C GLY A 294 -16.63 15.18 -4.96
N GLY A 295 -16.66 16.39 -5.53
CA GLY A 295 -17.47 17.51 -5.06
C GLY A 295 -18.22 18.12 -6.25
N ASN A 296 -19.54 17.94 -6.28
CA ASN A 296 -20.49 18.51 -7.24
C ASN A 296 -20.05 18.44 -8.72
N GLY A 297 -20.24 17.28 -9.36
CA GLY A 297 -20.20 17.16 -10.83
C GLY A 297 -18.86 16.79 -11.47
N GLY A 298 -17.87 16.33 -10.70
CA GLY A 298 -16.59 15.85 -11.24
C GLY A 298 -16.70 14.50 -11.95
N PHE A 299 -16.42 14.48 -13.26
CA PHE A 299 -16.43 13.29 -14.12
C PHE A 299 -15.39 12.23 -13.67
N CYS A 300 -15.86 11.07 -13.24
CA CYS A 300 -15.03 9.89 -12.95
C CYS A 300 -14.75 9.09 -14.24
N TYR A 301 -13.60 9.34 -14.87
CA TYR A 301 -13.14 8.57 -16.02
C TYR A 301 -12.45 7.27 -15.58
N LYS A 302 -12.90 6.13 -16.12
CA LYS A 302 -12.11 4.88 -16.16
C LYS A 302 -11.87 4.54 -17.63
N ARG A 303 -10.68 4.07 -17.99
CA ARG A 303 -10.45 3.52 -19.33
C ARG A 303 -11.12 2.15 -19.45
N SER A 304 -11.84 1.94 -20.55
CA SER A 304 -12.29 0.62 -20.97
C SER A 304 -11.11 -0.19 -21.52
N LYS A 305 -11.31 -1.50 -21.75
CA LYS A 305 -10.29 -2.37 -22.36
C LYS A 305 -9.88 -1.91 -23.77
N ASN A 306 -10.69 -1.09 -24.43
CA ASN A 306 -10.46 -0.61 -25.80
C ASN A 306 -9.76 0.76 -25.81
N GLY A 307 -9.33 1.28 -24.66
CA GLY A 307 -8.66 2.59 -24.55
C GLY A 307 -9.62 3.78 -24.43
N ASP A 308 -10.90 3.58 -24.70
CA ASP A 308 -11.95 4.61 -24.61
C ASP A 308 -12.32 4.97 -23.17
N PHE A 309 -12.79 6.20 -22.99
CA PHE A 309 -13.28 6.71 -21.72
C PHE A 309 -14.66 6.13 -21.38
N ALA A 310 -14.72 5.20 -20.42
CA ALA A 310 -15.97 4.75 -19.84
C ALA A 310 -16.34 5.64 -18.64
N ARG A 311 -17.59 6.11 -18.62
CA ARG A 311 -18.19 6.69 -17.42
C ARG A 311 -18.32 5.58 -16.38
N SER A 312 -17.83 5.81 -15.16
CA SER A 312 -18.10 4.90 -14.04
C SER A 312 -19.56 5.03 -13.61
N SER A 313 -20.50 4.43 -14.34
CA SER A 313 -21.88 4.28 -13.87
C SER A 313 -21.90 3.29 -12.70
N GLY A 314 -22.18 3.76 -11.49
CA GLY A 314 -22.63 2.91 -10.39
C GLY A 314 -21.69 2.68 -9.20
N GLN A 315 -20.52 3.32 -9.11
CA GLN A 315 -19.84 3.41 -7.80
C GLN A 315 -20.34 4.66 -7.09
N LEU A 316 -21.48 4.48 -6.42
CA LEU A 316 -22.04 5.41 -5.44
C LEU A 316 -20.92 5.96 -4.56
N LEU A 317 -20.93 7.28 -4.41
CA LEU A 317 -20.15 7.98 -3.41
C LEU A 317 -20.43 7.34 -2.04
N GLU A 318 -19.48 6.56 -1.53
CA GLU A 318 -19.36 6.41 -0.08
C GLU A 318 -19.01 7.81 0.44
N SER A 319 -20.05 8.52 0.83
CA SER A 319 -20.08 9.79 1.52
C SER A 319 -19.41 9.66 2.89
N SER A 320 -18.09 9.43 2.89
CA SER A 320 -17.26 9.63 4.06
C SER A 320 -16.57 10.97 3.90
N GLN A 321 -16.84 11.89 4.82
CA GLN A 321 -16.18 13.21 4.95
C GLN A 321 -14.66 13.13 5.22
N ASN A 322 -14.06 11.95 5.03
CA ASN A 322 -12.64 11.70 5.09
C ASN A 322 -12.13 11.46 3.68
N TYR A 323 -11.99 12.53 2.87
CA TYR A 323 -11.22 12.51 1.63
C TYR A 323 -9.76 12.17 1.95
N ARG A 324 -9.48 10.89 2.18
CA ARG A 324 -8.12 10.39 2.29
C ARG A 324 -7.55 10.46 0.89
N LYS A 325 -6.73 11.48 0.61
CA LYS A 325 -5.90 11.55 -0.60
C LYS A 325 -5.24 10.18 -0.78
N GLU A 326 -5.65 9.45 -1.81
CA GLU A 326 -5.08 8.14 -2.12
C GLU A 326 -3.58 8.33 -2.41
N ARG A 327 -2.72 7.82 -1.52
CA ARG A 327 -1.26 7.95 -1.66
C ARG A 327 -0.82 7.13 -2.87
N VAL A 328 -0.24 7.78 -3.86
CA VAL A 328 0.35 7.13 -5.03
C VAL A 328 1.83 6.92 -4.76
N PHE A 329 2.25 5.66 -4.74
CA PHE A 329 3.67 5.29 -4.68
C PHE A 329 4.11 4.79 -6.05
N PRO A 330 5.36 5.07 -6.47
CA PRO A 330 5.90 4.50 -7.70
C PRO A 330 5.87 2.96 -7.60
N PRO A 331 5.45 2.25 -8.66
CA PRO A 331 5.59 0.80 -8.72
C PRO A 331 7.07 0.36 -8.71
N PRO A 332 7.37 -0.90 -8.36
CA PRO A 332 8.74 -1.42 -8.44
C PRO A 332 9.29 -1.31 -9.86
N HIS A 333 10.56 -0.92 -9.98
CA HIS A 333 11.23 -0.74 -11.27
C HIS A 333 12.45 -1.66 -11.36
N LEU A 334 12.59 -2.43 -12.45
CA LEU A 334 13.68 -3.39 -12.62
C LEU A 334 15.06 -2.77 -12.43
N TYR A 335 15.36 -1.68 -13.15
CA TYR A 335 16.66 -1.01 -13.01
C TYR A 335 16.94 -0.50 -11.59
N GLY A 336 15.91 -0.04 -10.88
CA GLY A 336 16.05 0.39 -9.49
C GLY A 336 16.36 -0.76 -8.53
N HIS A 337 15.76 -1.94 -8.74
CA HIS A 337 16.04 -3.13 -7.93
C HIS A 337 17.43 -3.71 -8.22
N LEU A 338 17.80 -3.85 -9.51
CA LEU A 338 19.13 -4.30 -9.91
C LEU A 338 20.23 -3.36 -9.41
N ALA A 339 19.98 -2.05 -9.36
CA ALA A 339 20.93 -1.07 -8.84
C ALA A 339 21.31 -1.28 -7.37
N ARG A 340 20.52 -2.02 -6.58
CA ARG A 340 20.81 -2.23 -5.16
C ARG A 340 21.82 -3.33 -4.88
N SER A 341 21.98 -4.30 -5.79
CA SER A 341 22.96 -5.39 -5.66
C SER A 341 24.19 -5.14 -6.54
N LYS A 342 25.37 -5.58 -6.10
CA LYS A 342 26.62 -5.46 -6.88
C LYS A 342 26.54 -6.26 -8.18
N LYS A 343 25.97 -7.46 -8.13
CA LYS A 343 25.76 -8.29 -9.33
C LYS A 343 24.81 -7.60 -10.32
N GLY A 344 23.72 -7.02 -9.83
CA GLY A 344 22.77 -6.27 -10.65
C GLY A 344 23.38 -4.98 -11.24
N GLN A 345 24.20 -4.26 -10.47
CA GLN A 345 24.94 -3.09 -10.95
C GLN A 345 25.86 -3.45 -12.14
N ASN A 346 26.60 -4.55 -12.05
CA ASN A 346 27.45 -5.02 -13.15
C ASN A 346 26.63 -5.38 -14.40
N LEU A 347 25.46 -6.00 -14.24
CA LEU A 347 24.55 -6.25 -15.36
C LEU A 347 24.08 -4.94 -16.01
N LEU A 348 23.68 -3.95 -15.22
CA LEU A 348 23.23 -2.66 -15.75
C LEU A 348 24.33 -1.95 -16.56
N PHE A 349 25.59 -2.06 -16.09
CA PHE A 349 26.76 -1.51 -16.76
C PHE A 349 27.06 -2.26 -18.06
N ASN A 350 27.10 -3.60 -18.03
CA ASN A 350 27.38 -4.43 -19.21
C ASN A 350 26.35 -4.25 -20.32
N CYS A 351 25.08 -4.03 -19.97
CA CYS A 351 24.01 -3.75 -20.93
C CYS A 351 23.96 -2.30 -21.42
N ASN A 352 24.89 -1.42 -20.99
CA ASN A 352 24.93 0.00 -21.39
C ASN A 352 23.61 0.75 -21.18
N ILE A 353 22.86 0.42 -20.12
CA ILE A 353 21.52 0.97 -19.90
C ILE A 353 21.60 2.47 -19.58
N ILE A 354 22.55 2.86 -18.72
CA ILE A 354 22.70 4.24 -18.27
C ILE A 354 23.06 5.16 -19.44
N THR A 355 24.00 4.75 -20.30
CA THR A 355 24.42 5.52 -21.47
C THR A 355 23.30 5.62 -22.51
N ASN A 356 22.50 4.56 -22.70
CA ASN A 356 21.33 4.61 -23.57
C ASN A 356 20.26 5.60 -23.06
N LEU A 357 19.97 5.58 -21.75
CA LEU A 357 19.04 6.53 -21.12
C LEU A 357 19.55 7.98 -21.22
N GLU A 358 20.84 8.17 -20.97
CA GLU A 358 21.54 9.45 -21.11
C GLU A 358 21.39 10.02 -22.53
N CYS A 359 21.69 9.22 -23.57
CA CYS A 359 21.56 9.61 -24.97
C CYS A 359 20.13 10.03 -25.33
N ILE A 360 19.11 9.30 -24.84
CA ILE A 360 17.70 9.65 -25.08
C ILE A 360 17.37 11.04 -24.51
N ILE A 361 17.83 11.32 -23.29
CA ILE A 361 17.54 12.59 -22.61
C ILE A 361 18.34 13.73 -23.23
N TYR A 362 19.63 13.54 -23.53
CA TYR A 362 20.43 14.56 -24.21
C TYR A 362 19.90 14.89 -25.61
N ASN A 363 19.48 13.89 -26.39
CA ASN A 363 18.88 14.13 -27.69
C ASN A 363 17.62 14.99 -27.59
N PHE A 364 16.82 14.82 -26.53
CA PHE A 364 15.69 15.70 -26.25
C PHE A 364 16.14 17.11 -25.87
N LEU A 365 17.14 17.23 -24.99
CA LEU A 365 17.66 18.53 -24.57
C LEU A 365 18.25 19.33 -25.74
N GLN A 366 18.95 18.69 -26.67
CA GLN A 366 19.58 19.34 -27.84
C GLN A 366 18.58 19.66 -28.96
N ASN A 367 17.72 18.71 -29.32
CA ASN A 367 16.85 18.83 -30.49
C ASN A 367 15.47 19.43 -30.19
N GLY A 368 15.14 19.64 -28.90
CA GLY A 368 13.87 20.23 -28.48
C GLY A 368 12.67 19.30 -28.61
N ILE A 369 11.48 19.90 -28.71
CA ILE A 369 10.20 19.16 -28.71
C ILE A 369 10.12 18.26 -29.94
N ILE A 370 10.00 16.97 -29.69
CA ILE A 370 9.87 15.99 -30.74
C ILE A 370 8.38 15.88 -31.09
N CYS A 371 8.00 16.21 -32.32
CA CYS A 371 6.60 16.20 -32.79
C CYS A 371 5.92 14.81 -32.74
N ASN A 372 6.65 13.75 -32.38
CA ASN A 372 6.10 12.39 -32.27
C ASN A 372 5.82 12.02 -30.81
N ASP A 373 4.57 11.70 -30.51
CA ASP A 373 4.12 11.25 -29.18
C ASP A 373 4.91 10.05 -28.66
N SER A 374 5.26 9.10 -29.54
CA SER A 374 6.07 7.93 -29.20
C SER A 374 7.47 8.31 -28.69
N LYS A 375 8.11 9.32 -29.30
CA LYS A 375 9.43 9.80 -28.87
C LYS A 375 9.34 10.57 -27.54
N ASN A 376 8.25 11.33 -27.32
CA ASN A 376 8.00 12.00 -26.04
C ASN A 376 7.76 10.99 -24.89
N GLN A 377 7.05 9.89 -25.16
CA GLN A 377 6.87 8.82 -24.19
C GLN A 377 8.20 8.13 -23.84
N LYS A 378 9.09 7.91 -24.81
CA LYS A 378 10.45 7.39 -24.57
C LYS A 378 11.24 8.28 -23.61
N VAL A 379 11.23 9.60 -23.82
CA VAL A 379 11.90 10.55 -22.91
C VAL A 379 11.33 10.46 -21.50
N LYS A 380 10.00 10.43 -21.35
CA LYS A 380 9.34 10.34 -20.04
C LYS A 380 9.68 9.04 -19.32
N GLY A 381 9.63 7.91 -20.02
CA GLY A 381 10.05 6.62 -19.49
C GLY A 381 11.51 6.63 -19.05
N ALA A 382 12.40 7.23 -19.86
CA ALA A 382 13.81 7.33 -19.56
C ALA A 382 14.10 8.18 -18.30
N LEU A 383 13.35 9.27 -18.09
CA LEU A 383 13.45 10.09 -16.86
C LEU A 383 13.10 9.27 -15.61
N PHE A 384 12.02 8.50 -15.65
CA PHE A 384 11.63 7.64 -14.52
C PHE A 384 12.65 6.52 -14.28
N ALA A 385 13.14 5.89 -15.36
CA ALA A 385 14.18 4.87 -15.29
C ALA A 385 15.47 5.40 -14.65
N LEU A 386 15.97 6.55 -15.11
CA LEU A 386 17.18 7.18 -14.57
C LEU A 386 17.00 7.57 -13.10
N ALA A 387 15.86 8.14 -12.74
CA ALA A 387 15.56 8.47 -11.34
C ALA A 387 15.53 7.24 -10.42
N GLN A 388 14.99 6.12 -10.90
CA GLN A 388 14.97 4.87 -10.13
C GLN A 388 16.39 4.31 -9.93
N ILE A 389 17.28 4.46 -10.91
CA ILE A 389 18.69 4.08 -10.77
C ILE A 389 19.38 4.98 -9.73
N ILE A 390 19.25 6.30 -9.85
CA ILE A 390 19.85 7.27 -8.92
C ILE A 390 19.35 7.04 -7.49
N ALA A 391 18.05 6.76 -7.32
CA ALA A 391 17.44 6.57 -6.01
C ALA A 391 18.02 5.38 -5.23
N ASN A 392 18.43 4.32 -5.95
CA ASN A 392 18.74 3.01 -5.38
C ASN A 392 20.22 2.62 -5.46
N LEU A 393 21.06 3.35 -6.22
CA LEU A 393 22.50 3.08 -6.29
C LEU A 393 23.20 3.48 -4.97
N PRO A 394 24.13 2.65 -4.45
CA PRO A 394 24.94 3.00 -3.29
C PRO A 394 26.00 4.05 -3.65
N ILE A 395 26.39 4.88 -2.67
CA ILE A 395 27.41 5.94 -2.83
C ILE A 395 28.76 5.36 -3.30
N SER A 396 29.09 4.14 -2.89
CA SER A 396 30.36 3.48 -3.22
C SER A 396 30.50 3.08 -4.69
N PHE A 397 29.40 3.08 -5.46
CA PHE A 397 29.45 2.69 -6.86
C PHE A 397 30.02 3.84 -7.72
N PRO A 398 30.94 3.59 -8.67
CA PRO A 398 31.58 4.61 -9.50
C PRO A 398 30.60 5.19 -10.53
N PHE A 399 29.66 5.99 -10.05
CA PHE A 399 28.60 6.62 -10.83
C PHE A 399 28.61 8.12 -10.60
N SER A 400 28.52 8.87 -11.68
CA SER A 400 28.57 10.34 -11.66
C SER A 400 27.24 10.94 -11.19
N PHE A 401 26.90 10.78 -9.91
CA PHE A 401 25.63 11.24 -9.32
C PHE A 401 25.33 12.71 -9.65
N ASN A 402 26.32 13.61 -9.56
CA ASN A 402 26.17 15.02 -9.92
C ASN A 402 25.72 15.21 -11.37
N LYS A 403 26.40 14.53 -12.32
CA LYS A 403 26.10 14.61 -13.75
C LYS A 403 24.64 14.23 -14.03
N TYR A 404 24.22 13.07 -13.53
CA TYR A 404 22.88 12.55 -13.83
C TYR A 404 21.77 13.27 -13.06
N THR A 405 22.06 13.77 -11.86
CA THR A 405 21.12 14.62 -11.12
C THR A 405 20.94 15.96 -11.81
N ASN A 406 22.03 16.58 -12.28
CA ASN A 406 21.99 17.81 -13.07
C ASN A 406 21.22 17.62 -14.38
N LEU A 407 21.39 16.48 -15.05
CA LEU A 407 20.64 16.16 -16.26
C LEU A 407 19.12 16.11 -16.02
N LEU A 408 18.65 15.60 -14.87
CA LEU A 408 17.24 15.69 -14.47
C LEU A 408 16.80 17.14 -14.20
N ILE A 409 17.65 17.93 -13.55
CA ILE A 409 17.39 19.35 -13.26
C ILE A 409 17.32 20.17 -14.56
N GLU A 410 18.21 19.93 -15.52
CA GLU A 410 18.24 20.60 -16.82
C GLU A 410 16.92 20.40 -17.57
N CYS A 411 16.33 19.19 -17.53
CA CYS A 411 15.00 18.96 -18.11
C CYS A 411 13.89 19.83 -17.48
N VAL A 412 14.06 20.28 -16.23
CA VAL A 412 13.12 21.20 -15.56
C VAL A 412 13.44 22.66 -15.88
N LEU A 413 14.73 23.00 -15.90
CA LEU A 413 15.23 24.36 -16.00
C LEU A 413 15.31 24.88 -17.45
N GLN A 414 15.35 24.00 -18.46
CA GLN A 414 15.61 24.40 -19.85
C GLN A 414 14.88 25.69 -20.25
N GLN A 415 15.69 26.74 -20.47
CA GLN A 415 15.26 28.10 -20.83
C GLN A 415 15.19 28.28 -22.35
N ASN A 416 15.79 27.40 -23.16
CA ASN A 416 15.95 27.62 -24.61
C ASN A 416 14.66 27.50 -25.45
N ASN A 417 13.51 27.25 -24.82
CA ASN A 417 12.19 27.26 -25.47
C ASN A 417 11.24 28.32 -24.85
N ILE A 418 11.78 29.48 -24.45
CA ILE A 418 11.01 30.64 -23.98
C ILE A 418 9.92 31.08 -24.97
N ASN A 419 10.00 30.69 -26.24
CA ASN A 419 9.08 31.20 -27.26
C ASN A 419 7.77 30.45 -27.46
N ASN A 420 7.46 29.32 -26.80
CA ASN A 420 6.12 28.74 -26.98
C ASN A 420 5.60 27.95 -25.77
N ASN A 421 4.34 28.22 -25.44
CA ASN A 421 3.44 27.42 -24.61
C ASN A 421 3.20 26.02 -25.21
N ASN A 422 4.26 25.26 -25.50
CA ASN A 422 4.18 23.97 -26.14
C ASN A 422 3.83 22.91 -25.10
N LEU A 423 2.59 22.41 -25.18
CA LEU A 423 2.04 21.34 -24.35
C LEU A 423 2.99 20.13 -24.14
N PRO A 424 3.72 19.61 -25.16
CA PRO A 424 4.58 18.45 -24.98
C PRO A 424 5.69 18.68 -23.95
N TRP A 425 6.32 19.85 -23.97
CA TRP A 425 7.39 20.21 -23.03
C TRP A 425 6.90 20.31 -21.60
N LEU A 426 5.72 20.92 -21.37
CA LEU A 426 5.12 21.01 -20.03
C LEU A 426 4.88 19.62 -19.42
N THR A 427 4.48 18.64 -20.24
CA THR A 427 4.28 17.27 -19.76
C THR A 427 5.60 16.57 -19.40
N ILE A 428 6.68 16.81 -20.16
CA ILE A 428 8.01 16.25 -19.88
C ILE A 428 8.61 16.92 -18.64
N LYS A 429 8.50 18.25 -18.52
CA LYS A 429 8.87 19.01 -17.32
C LYS A 429 8.16 18.48 -16.09
N GLY A 430 6.84 18.26 -16.18
CA GLY A 430 6.08 17.62 -15.11
C GLY A 430 6.66 16.26 -14.71
N CYS A 431 6.99 15.40 -15.68
CA CYS A 431 7.61 14.09 -15.41
C CYS A 431 9.00 14.23 -14.78
N ALA A 432 9.82 15.18 -15.21
CA ALA A 432 11.14 15.45 -14.65
C ALA A 432 11.05 15.87 -13.17
N ILE A 433 10.05 16.69 -12.79
CA ILE A 433 9.79 17.04 -11.38
C ILE A 433 9.47 15.77 -10.56
N TRP A 434 8.64 14.86 -11.08
CA TRP A 434 8.36 13.59 -10.41
C TRP A 434 9.59 12.68 -10.33
N ALA A 435 10.41 12.64 -11.39
CA ALA A 435 11.67 11.90 -11.43
C ALA A 435 12.65 12.43 -10.38
N ILE A 436 12.78 13.75 -10.22
CA ILE A 436 13.59 14.37 -9.16
C ILE A 436 13.09 13.95 -7.78
N ASN A 437 11.78 13.92 -7.54
CA ASN A 437 11.23 13.45 -6.26
C ASN A 437 11.53 11.97 -5.98
N ILE A 438 11.60 11.13 -7.01
CA ILE A 438 12.01 9.73 -6.88
C ILE A 438 13.52 9.67 -6.57
N ALA A 439 14.35 10.39 -7.31
CA ALA A 439 15.80 10.47 -7.06
C ALA A 439 16.10 10.96 -5.63
N ALA A 440 15.35 11.96 -5.16
CA ALA A 440 15.42 12.53 -3.82
C ALA A 440 15.07 11.53 -2.69
N SER A 441 14.43 10.40 -2.99
CA SER A 441 14.13 9.36 -1.99
C SER A 441 15.37 8.58 -1.53
N THR A 442 16.52 8.80 -2.18
CA THR A 442 17.81 8.22 -1.81
C THR A 442 18.33 8.72 -0.45
N GLN A 443 19.24 7.94 0.14
CA GLN A 443 20.08 8.38 1.27
C GLN A 443 21.42 8.96 0.78
N ASN A 444 21.65 9.05 -0.53
CA ASN A 444 22.88 9.56 -1.11
C ASN A 444 23.01 11.08 -0.93
N ILE A 445 23.98 11.48 -0.10
CA ILE A 445 24.26 12.88 0.25
C ILE A 445 24.61 13.72 -0.99
N ILE A 446 25.27 13.13 -1.98
CA ILE A 446 25.70 13.83 -3.20
C ILE A 446 24.48 14.29 -4.01
N VAL A 447 23.48 13.42 -4.16
CA VAL A 447 22.22 13.73 -4.85
C VAL A 447 21.46 14.82 -4.10
N ILE A 448 21.32 14.67 -2.77
CA ILE A 448 20.62 15.64 -1.91
C ILE A 448 21.30 17.02 -2.00
N LYS A 449 22.64 17.06 -1.92
CA LYS A 449 23.42 18.30 -2.02
C LYS A 449 23.24 18.97 -3.38
N THR A 450 23.33 18.21 -4.47
CA THR A 450 23.14 18.72 -5.84
C THR A 450 21.74 19.32 -6.02
N LEU A 451 20.72 18.65 -5.52
CA LEU A 451 19.34 19.15 -5.55
C LEU A 451 19.18 20.42 -4.72
N PHE A 452 19.77 20.47 -3.53
CA PHE A 452 19.72 21.64 -2.65
C PHE A 452 20.44 22.86 -3.27
N GLU A 453 21.62 22.66 -3.87
CA GLU A 453 22.35 23.70 -4.61
C GLU A 453 21.57 24.24 -5.80
N ALA A 454 20.75 23.38 -6.44
CA ALA A 454 19.82 23.77 -7.49
C ALA A 454 18.51 24.41 -6.96
N GLY A 455 18.38 24.61 -5.65
CA GLY A 455 17.23 25.26 -5.01
C GLY A 455 16.03 24.36 -4.72
N TRP A 456 16.20 23.03 -4.72
CA TRP A 456 15.13 22.09 -4.35
C TRP A 456 15.02 21.93 -2.83
N GLU A 457 13.82 22.18 -2.29
CA GLU A 457 13.50 21.98 -0.88
C GLU A 457 12.86 20.61 -0.63
N PHE A 458 13.20 19.98 0.50
CA PHE A 458 12.65 18.69 0.91
C PHE A 458 11.58 18.85 2.00
N GLY A 459 10.64 17.89 2.07
CA GLY A 459 9.55 17.90 3.06
C GLY A 459 10.02 17.64 4.50
N GLU A 460 9.15 17.95 5.48
CA GLU A 460 9.43 17.91 6.93
C GLU A 460 10.03 16.59 7.46
N SER A 461 9.73 15.43 6.87
CA SER A 461 10.30 14.14 7.29
C SER A 461 11.76 13.94 6.88
N PHE A 462 12.26 14.67 5.88
CA PHE A 462 13.66 14.64 5.44
C PHE A 462 14.55 15.52 6.33
N ASN A 463 14.04 16.64 6.85
CA ASN A 463 14.80 17.59 7.66
C ASN A 463 15.30 17.01 8.99
N ASN A 464 14.56 16.06 9.58
CA ASN A 464 14.97 15.41 10.84
C ASN A 464 16.18 14.46 10.68
N ASN A 465 16.42 13.93 9.48
CA ASN A 465 17.59 13.09 9.21
C ASN A 465 18.79 13.94 8.77
N ILE A 466 18.57 15.02 8.01
CA ILE A 466 19.62 15.92 7.52
C ILE A 466 20.36 16.63 8.68
N GLY A 467 19.64 16.99 9.76
CA GLY A 467 20.25 17.61 10.95
C GLY A 467 21.30 16.73 11.66
N LYS A 468 21.44 15.45 11.31
CA LYS A 468 22.52 14.57 11.81
C LYS A 468 23.72 14.46 10.86
N TYR A 469 23.57 14.84 9.59
CA TYR A 469 24.61 14.67 8.55
C TYR A 469 25.24 16.00 8.11
N ILE A 470 24.68 17.15 8.49
CA ILE A 470 25.27 18.47 8.22
C ILE A 470 25.92 19.01 9.50
N ASN A 471 27.12 18.51 9.80
CA ASN A 471 28.15 19.28 10.48
C ASN A 471 29.15 19.70 9.40
N PHE A 472 28.84 20.77 8.67
CA PHE A 472 29.88 21.53 8.00
C PHE A 472 30.10 22.81 8.79
N ASP A 473 31.26 22.86 9.44
CA ASP A 473 31.88 24.10 9.86
C ASP A 473 31.95 25.04 8.65
N PHE A 474 31.22 26.16 8.76
CA PHE A 474 31.55 27.51 8.35
C PHE A 474 30.28 28.30 7.98
N VAL A 475 30.20 29.48 8.60
CA VAL A 475 29.17 30.53 8.61
C VAL A 475 28.05 30.34 9.64
N PRO A 476 27.97 31.22 10.67
CA PRO A 476 27.09 31.04 11.82
C PRO A 476 25.62 31.08 11.43
N LEU A 477 24.86 30.17 12.06
CA LEU A 477 23.40 29.97 12.03
C LEU A 477 22.52 31.21 12.33
N ASN A 478 23.07 32.43 12.35
CA ASN A 478 22.36 33.66 12.72
C ASN A 478 21.82 34.47 11.54
N LYS A 479 21.83 33.95 10.30
CA LYS A 479 21.24 34.65 9.14
C LYS A 479 20.19 33.87 8.33
N PHE A 480 19.72 32.73 8.81
CA PHE A 480 18.49 32.16 8.26
C PHE A 480 17.30 32.76 8.98
N TYR A 481 16.54 33.58 8.26
CA TYR A 481 15.20 33.99 8.67
C TYR A 481 14.37 32.73 8.91
N PHE A 482 14.22 32.35 10.18
CA PHE A 482 13.14 31.52 10.66
C PHE A 482 11.83 32.15 10.20
N PHE A 483 11.31 31.73 9.04
CA PHE A 483 9.91 31.92 8.74
C PHE A 483 9.12 30.99 9.67
N ASN A 484 8.84 31.51 10.86
CA ASN A 484 7.96 30.92 11.86
C ASN A 484 6.66 30.43 11.20
N PHE A 485 6.56 29.11 11.01
CA PHE A 485 5.38 28.42 10.46
C PHE A 485 4.10 28.65 11.30
N GLN A 486 4.22 29.15 12.53
CA GLN A 486 3.08 29.60 13.33
C GLN A 486 2.33 30.80 12.71
N ASN A 487 2.97 31.62 11.88
CA ASN A 487 2.32 32.76 11.22
C ASN A 487 1.53 32.36 9.95
N TYR A 488 1.82 31.21 9.34
CA TYR A 488 1.06 30.73 8.17
C TYR A 488 -0.36 30.28 8.55
N ASN A 489 -0.51 29.63 9.71
CA ASN A 489 -1.83 29.28 10.24
C ASN A 489 -2.67 30.51 10.62
N LYS A 490 -2.04 31.58 11.13
CA LYS A 490 -2.72 32.87 11.40
C LYS A 490 -3.12 33.60 10.12
N LYS A 491 -2.27 33.60 9.08
CA LYS A 491 -2.61 34.16 7.76
C LYS A 491 -3.73 33.38 7.06
N PHE A 492 -3.76 32.05 7.16
CA PHE A 492 -4.84 31.22 6.59
C PHE A 492 -6.17 31.42 7.32
N LYS A 493 -6.16 31.56 8.66
CA LYS A 493 -7.35 31.92 9.44
C LYS A 493 -7.88 33.31 9.07
N ARG A 494 -7.01 34.32 8.99
CA ARG A 494 -7.38 35.68 8.57
C ARG A 494 -7.89 35.74 7.13
N ARG A 495 -7.32 34.96 6.20
CA ARG A 495 -7.81 34.89 4.80
C ARG A 495 -9.21 34.27 4.72
N ASN A 496 -9.48 33.22 5.51
CA ASN A 496 -10.80 32.60 5.58
C ASN A 496 -11.85 33.50 6.29
N GLU A 497 -11.44 34.29 7.28
CA GLU A 497 -12.30 35.30 7.90
C GLU A 497 -12.59 36.48 6.96
N LEU A 498 -11.59 36.97 6.21
CA LEU A 498 -11.79 38.01 5.19
C LEU A 498 -12.68 37.54 4.03
N ILE A 499 -12.59 36.26 3.63
CA ILE A 499 -13.48 35.66 2.62
C ILE A 499 -14.91 35.53 3.18
N LYS A 500 -15.09 35.19 4.46
CA LYS A 500 -16.41 35.20 5.12
C LYS A 500 -16.99 36.60 5.24
N ILE A 501 -16.18 37.59 5.61
CA ILE A 501 -16.60 39.00 5.71
C ILE A 501 -16.99 39.53 4.31
N LYS A 502 -16.19 39.29 3.27
CA LYS A 502 -16.54 39.67 1.88
C LYS A 502 -17.84 39.00 1.39
N ARG A 503 -18.07 37.72 1.70
CA ARG A 503 -19.32 37.03 1.37
C ARG A 503 -20.53 37.59 2.14
N SER A 504 -20.34 37.99 3.40
CA SER A 504 -21.40 38.63 4.20
C SER A 504 -21.73 40.06 3.72
N PHE A 505 -20.74 40.79 3.22
CA PHE A 505 -20.92 42.13 2.64
C PHE A 505 -21.67 42.07 1.29
N TYR A 506 -21.32 41.10 0.43
CA TYR A 506 -22.03 40.86 -0.84
C TYR A 506 -23.50 40.43 -0.62
N MET A 507 -23.77 39.61 0.39
CA MET A 507 -25.14 39.19 0.73
C MET A 507 -25.98 40.32 1.37
N LYS A 508 -25.35 41.25 2.10
CA LYS A 508 -26.05 42.44 2.66
C LYS A 508 -26.36 43.49 1.60
N ASN A 509 -25.47 43.70 0.63
CA ASN A 509 -25.71 44.67 -0.45
C ASN A 509 -26.78 44.18 -1.46
N ASN A 510 -26.89 42.87 -1.70
CA ASN A 510 -27.97 42.31 -2.53
C ASN A 510 -29.36 42.30 -1.86
N LYS A 511 -29.45 42.60 -0.55
CA LYS A 511 -30.72 42.81 0.16
C LYS A 511 -31.14 44.29 0.25
N LYS A 512 -30.30 45.22 -0.21
CA LYS A 512 -30.65 46.65 -0.35
C LYS A 512 -30.98 47.04 -1.80
N LEU A 513 -30.84 46.10 -2.75
CA LEU A 513 -31.14 46.24 -4.18
C LEU A 513 -32.29 45.31 -4.64
N LYS A 514 -33.02 44.74 -3.68
CA LYS A 514 -34.39 44.22 -3.80
C LYS A 514 -35.22 44.96 -2.77
#